data_AF-A0A4Z0BEB3-F1
#
_entry.id   AF-A0A4Z0BEB3-F1
#
_cell.length_a   1.000
_cell.length_b   1.000
_cell.length_c   1.000
_cell.angle_alpha   90.00
_cell.angle_beta   90.00
_cell.angle_gamma   90.00
#
_symmetry.space_group_name_H-M   'P 1'
#
loop_
_entity.id
_entity.type
_entity.pdbx_description
1 polymer ?
#
loop_
_entity_poly.entity_id
_entity_poly.type
_entity_poly.pdbx_seq_one_letter_code
_entity_poly.pdbx_strand_id
1 'polypeptide(L)'
;MQRRLIAALVAIAAAGAAAQDVEQHGRGAQCLSGDCQNGVGTIARQDGQFTGPWRAGRFAGGQYEVRWPGDPSRTYPVRMDAEGMMLEGTQVRGAGDFRKVTSTYTGTFTRIWNPFVERNLAAFGTGKYTDYKGITYDGEFQYVPSRAWGDNIVTGIFLFQGVRIDPVEDEVISGLFISDATVSGANIIFYRARPDYIAKLQQDFAFDKAKREQDQASQANSQAALGMLLNLTMGAAAMSGGGNRLNAFSGRGDRAALNLFGDVLRGAQPAQAAADNLAGQLLQRAVGQPQGAAALGLGLGAGASSKDVAQSIGQALLQQPRKLTLKEYTKLIEEAAKR
;
A
#
# COMPACT_ATOMS: atom_id res chain seq x y z
N MET A 1 2.06 6.88 60.84
CA MET A 1 1.11 7.50 59.89
C MET A 1 1.67 7.38 58.48
N GLN A 2 0.92 6.69 57.61
CA GLN A 2 1.33 6.18 56.29
C GLN A 2 1.56 7.29 55.27
N ARG A 3 2.72 7.29 54.60
CA ARG A 3 2.94 8.03 53.35
C ARG A 3 2.41 7.19 52.19
N ARG A 4 1.30 7.61 51.58
CA ARG A 4 0.77 7.00 50.35
C ARG A 4 1.64 7.43 49.17
N LEU A 5 2.44 6.50 48.65
CA LEU A 5 3.04 6.57 47.32
C LEU A 5 1.91 6.34 46.30
N ILE A 6 1.44 7.41 45.68
CA ILE A 6 0.60 7.32 44.48
C ILE A 6 1.54 7.04 43.32
N ALA A 7 1.72 5.76 43.00
CA ALA A 7 2.37 5.35 41.77
C ALA A 7 1.40 5.65 40.61
N ALA A 8 1.59 6.79 39.95
CA ALA A 8 0.96 7.07 38.68
C ALA A 8 1.61 6.20 37.60
N LEU A 9 1.08 4.99 37.42
CA LEU A 9 1.32 4.15 36.25
C LEU A 9 0.69 4.84 35.03
N VAL A 10 1.47 5.70 34.37
CA VAL A 10 1.14 6.17 33.02
C VAL A 10 1.37 5.00 32.09
N ALA A 11 0.33 4.20 31.87
CA ALA A 11 0.30 3.24 30.78
C ALA A 11 0.21 4.04 29.47
N ILE A 12 1.35 4.23 28.80
CA ILE A 12 1.39 4.70 27.42
C ILE A 12 0.79 3.58 26.57
N ALA A 13 -0.54 3.59 26.41
CA ALA A 13 -1.21 2.75 25.44
C ALA A 13 -0.86 3.29 24.05
N ALA A 14 0.11 2.65 23.39
CA ALA A 14 0.37 2.85 21.98
C ALA A 14 -0.88 2.43 21.20
N ALA A 15 -1.76 3.38 20.88
CA ALA A 15 -2.74 3.23 19.83
C ALA A 15 -1.99 3.27 18.50
N GLY A 16 -1.35 2.14 18.20
CA GLY A 16 -0.53 1.93 17.03
C GLY A 16 -1.42 1.87 15.81
N ALA A 17 -1.12 2.73 14.86
CA ALA A 17 -1.80 2.74 13.61
C ALA A 17 -1.26 1.57 12.77
N ALA A 18 -2.19 0.68 12.49
CA ALA A 18 -2.27 -0.21 11.36
C ALA A 18 -3.22 0.34 10.31
N ALA A 19 -3.37 -0.35 9.18
CA ALA A 19 -4.68 -0.31 8.55
C ALA A 19 -5.74 -0.62 9.62
N GLN A 20 -6.85 0.13 9.60
CA GLN A 20 -7.67 0.29 10.81
C GLN A 20 -8.06 -1.05 11.43
N ASP A 21 -7.59 -1.28 12.65
CA ASP A 21 -8.16 -2.31 13.52
C ASP A 21 -9.53 -1.80 13.96
N VAL A 22 -10.56 -2.55 13.57
CA VAL A 22 -11.97 -2.25 13.79
C VAL A 22 -12.55 -3.06 14.95
N GLU A 23 -11.76 -3.94 15.58
CA GLU A 23 -12.27 -4.93 16.52
C GLU A 23 -12.37 -4.44 17.97
N GLN A 24 -11.73 -3.34 18.33
CA GLN A 24 -11.94 -2.67 19.61
C GLN A 24 -11.68 -1.18 19.43
N HIS A 25 -12.54 -0.36 20.04
CA HIS A 25 -12.41 1.09 20.20
C HIS A 25 -11.00 1.61 20.60
N GLY A 26 -10.08 0.72 21.01
CA GLY A 26 -8.88 1.07 21.74
C GLY A 26 -9.25 1.57 23.13
N ARG A 27 -8.30 1.60 24.06
CA ARG A 27 -8.51 2.13 25.43
C ARG A 27 -8.81 3.64 25.49
N GLY A 28 -9.00 4.29 24.34
CA GLY A 28 -9.12 5.74 24.22
C GLY A 28 -10.32 6.24 23.40
N ALA A 29 -11.25 5.39 22.95
CA ALA A 29 -12.47 5.92 22.34
C ALA A 29 -13.55 6.25 23.36
N GLN A 30 -14.27 7.32 23.08
CA GLN A 30 -15.37 7.83 23.90
C GLN A 30 -16.63 7.95 23.06
N CYS A 31 -17.73 7.33 23.50
CA CYS A 31 -19.05 7.60 22.93
C CYS A 31 -19.48 9.02 23.31
N LEU A 32 -19.69 9.87 22.31
CA LEU A 32 -20.11 11.27 22.50
C LEU A 32 -21.63 11.42 22.46
N SER A 33 -22.32 10.66 21.61
CA SER A 33 -23.78 10.72 21.47
C SER A 33 -24.34 9.48 20.75
N GLY A 34 -25.65 9.26 20.89
CA GLY A 34 -26.36 8.15 20.24
C GLY A 34 -26.09 6.78 20.86
N ASP A 35 -26.42 5.72 20.12
CA ASP A 35 -26.13 4.34 20.50
C ASP A 35 -24.85 3.84 19.81
N CYS A 36 -23.74 3.98 20.52
CA CYS A 36 -22.42 3.53 20.08
C CYS A 36 -22.21 2.01 20.23
N GLN A 37 -23.19 1.27 20.77
CA GLN A 37 -23.10 -0.19 20.95
C GLN A 37 -23.84 -0.92 19.84
N ASN A 38 -25.12 -0.62 19.62
CA ASN A 38 -25.98 -1.36 18.68
C ASN A 38 -26.98 -0.44 17.93
N GLY A 39 -26.52 0.72 17.48
CA GLY A 39 -27.36 1.66 16.75
C GLY A 39 -26.55 2.69 15.99
N VAL A 40 -27.06 3.91 15.87
CA VAL A 40 -26.33 5.03 15.25
C VAL A 40 -25.82 5.94 16.36
N GLY A 41 -24.54 6.28 16.31
CA GLY A 41 -23.88 7.09 17.32
C GLY A 41 -22.60 7.73 16.84
N THR A 42 -22.04 8.61 17.68
CA THR A 42 -20.78 9.30 17.43
C THR A 42 -19.73 8.85 18.43
N ILE A 43 -18.60 8.34 17.94
CA ILE A 43 -17.46 7.95 18.76
C ILE A 43 -16.27 8.86 18.46
N ALA A 44 -15.71 9.47 19.50
CA ALA A 44 -14.41 10.14 19.42
C ALA A 44 -13.28 9.15 19.61
N ARG A 45 -12.29 9.21 18.71
CA ARG A 45 -11.01 8.50 18.77
C ARG A 45 -9.87 9.51 18.60
N GLN A 46 -8.64 9.06 18.79
CA GLN A 46 -7.45 9.88 18.55
C GLN A 46 -7.36 10.40 17.11
N ASP A 47 -7.86 9.63 16.14
CA ASP A 47 -7.83 9.92 14.71
C ASP A 47 -9.06 10.67 14.18
N GLY A 48 -10.09 10.91 15.01
CA GLY A 48 -11.30 11.61 14.58
C GLY A 48 -12.55 11.27 15.36
N GLN A 49 -13.62 12.01 15.10
CA GLN A 49 -14.96 11.64 15.52
C GLN A 49 -15.67 10.94 14.36
N PHE A 50 -16.20 9.75 14.61
CA PHE A 50 -16.88 8.92 13.63
C PHE A 50 -18.36 8.87 13.98
N THR A 51 -19.22 9.34 13.09
CA THR A 51 -20.68 9.28 13.24
C THR A 51 -21.25 8.30 12.22
N GLY A 52 -21.96 7.27 12.67
CA GLY A 52 -22.55 6.26 11.79
C GLY A 52 -23.12 5.07 12.56
N PRO A 53 -23.41 3.95 11.88
CA PRO A 53 -23.95 2.74 12.53
C PRO A 53 -22.90 2.02 13.39
N TRP A 54 -23.32 1.23 14.37
CA TRP A 54 -22.45 0.46 15.25
C TRP A 54 -23.10 -0.89 15.55
N ARG A 55 -22.27 -1.93 15.68
CA ARG A 55 -22.72 -3.28 16.08
C ARG A 55 -21.73 -3.87 17.07
N ALA A 56 -22.21 -4.19 18.27
CA ALA A 56 -21.38 -4.62 19.40
C ALA A 56 -20.17 -3.70 19.66
N GLY A 57 -20.34 -2.38 19.55
CA GLY A 57 -19.26 -1.42 19.73
C GLY A 57 -18.19 -1.47 18.64
N ARG A 58 -18.54 -1.90 17.43
CA ARG A 58 -17.64 -1.94 16.26
C ARG A 58 -18.27 -1.23 15.08
N PHE A 59 -17.43 -0.82 14.14
CA PHE A 59 -17.92 -0.35 12.85
C PHE A 59 -18.80 -1.43 12.23
N ALA A 60 -19.99 -1.03 11.80
CA ALA A 60 -20.91 -1.83 11.03
C ALA A 60 -20.88 -1.35 9.58
N GLY A 61 -21.38 -2.19 8.65
CA GLY A 61 -21.51 -1.78 7.26
C GLY A 61 -22.41 -0.56 7.12
N GLY A 62 -21.95 0.45 6.38
CA GLY A 62 -22.71 1.67 6.18
C GLY A 62 -21.85 2.90 5.91
N GLN A 63 -22.52 4.05 5.86
CA GLN A 63 -21.90 5.36 5.69
C GLN A 63 -21.57 5.97 7.04
N TYR A 64 -20.40 6.61 7.10
CA TYR A 64 -19.90 7.35 8.25
C TYR A 64 -19.49 8.75 7.84
N GLU A 65 -19.71 9.69 8.75
CA GLU A 65 -19.10 11.00 8.70
C GLU A 65 -17.93 11.03 9.68
N VAL A 66 -16.74 11.32 9.16
CA VAL A 66 -15.51 11.43 9.93
C VAL A 66 -15.15 12.90 10.08
N ARG A 67 -15.17 13.41 11.30
CA ARG A 67 -14.72 14.76 11.62
C ARG A 67 -13.30 14.72 12.15
N TRP A 68 -12.41 15.48 11.51
CA TRP A 68 -11.00 15.55 11.92
C TRP A 68 -10.83 16.41 13.18
N PRO A 69 -10.03 16.00 14.18
CA PRO A 69 -9.88 16.78 15.41
C PRO A 69 -9.19 18.13 15.21
N GLY A 70 -8.25 18.21 14.27
CA GLY A 70 -7.51 19.45 13.97
C GLY A 70 -8.28 20.48 13.16
N ASP A 71 -9.37 20.06 12.49
CA ASP A 71 -10.29 20.96 11.80
C ASP A 71 -11.72 20.40 11.91
N PRO A 72 -12.41 20.66 13.03
CA PRO A 72 -13.75 20.13 13.29
C PRO A 72 -14.81 20.61 12.30
N SER A 73 -14.52 21.65 11.50
CA SER A 73 -15.42 22.15 10.47
C SER A 73 -15.45 21.23 9.24
N ARG A 74 -14.41 20.40 9.05
CA ARG A 74 -14.31 19.45 7.95
C ARG A 74 -14.81 18.09 8.33
N THR A 75 -15.75 17.59 7.53
CA THR A 75 -16.27 16.24 7.59
C THR A 75 -15.92 15.48 6.33
N TYR A 76 -15.59 14.21 6.49
CA TYR A 76 -15.14 13.31 5.43
C TYR A 76 -16.07 12.11 5.38
N PRO A 77 -16.76 11.86 4.26
CA PRO A 77 -17.59 10.67 4.13
C PRO A 77 -16.69 9.43 3.99
N VAL A 78 -17.08 8.36 4.66
CA VAL A 78 -16.40 7.07 4.61
C VAL A 78 -17.45 5.97 4.59
N ARG A 79 -17.28 4.98 3.71
CA ARG A 79 -18.12 3.79 3.66
C ARG A 79 -17.36 2.59 4.20
N MET A 80 -17.99 1.86 5.12
CA MET A 80 -17.47 0.62 5.68
C MET A 80 -18.22 -0.59 5.13
N ASP A 81 -17.57 -1.75 5.07
CA ASP A 81 -18.19 -3.04 4.78
C ASP A 81 -18.84 -3.67 6.03
N ALA A 82 -19.48 -4.82 5.84
CA ALA A 82 -20.18 -5.53 6.91
C ALA A 82 -19.28 -5.98 8.06
N GLU A 83 -17.97 -6.09 7.84
CA GLU A 83 -16.96 -6.40 8.85
C GLU A 83 -16.34 -5.13 9.48
N GLY A 84 -16.82 -3.95 9.08
CA GLY A 84 -16.35 -2.66 9.58
C GLY A 84 -15.11 -2.12 8.88
N MET A 85 -14.62 -2.77 7.83
CA MET A 85 -13.43 -2.32 7.11
C MET A 85 -13.78 -1.21 6.12
N MET A 86 -12.89 -0.25 5.95
CA MET A 86 -13.08 0.83 4.99
C MET A 86 -13.13 0.29 3.56
N LEU A 87 -14.13 0.72 2.79
CA LEU A 87 -14.31 0.41 1.37
C LEU A 87 -13.94 1.60 0.48
N GLU A 88 -14.40 2.78 0.85
CA GLU A 88 -14.14 4.03 0.14
C GLU A 88 -14.30 5.24 1.06
N GLY A 89 -13.74 6.37 0.66
CA GLY A 89 -13.89 7.64 1.37
C GLY A 89 -12.57 8.37 1.51
N THR A 90 -12.52 9.29 2.46
CA THR A 90 -11.32 10.06 2.76
C THR A 90 -10.71 9.66 4.11
N GLN A 91 -9.45 9.25 4.10
CA GLN A 91 -8.63 9.06 5.28
C GLN A 91 -7.69 10.25 5.47
N VAL A 92 -7.80 10.92 6.60
CA VAL A 92 -6.86 11.97 7.03
C VAL A 92 -5.65 11.33 7.73
N ARG A 93 -4.46 11.86 7.48
CA ARG A 93 -3.19 11.42 8.07
C ARG A 93 -2.45 12.63 8.68
N GLY A 94 -1.72 12.36 9.75
CA GLY A 94 -1.22 13.36 10.69
C GLY A 94 -0.16 12.75 11.59
N ALA A 95 1.12 12.94 11.28
CA ALA A 95 2.20 12.45 12.15
C ALA A 95 2.28 13.28 13.44
N GLY A 96 1.77 12.75 14.55
CA GLY A 96 2.04 13.22 15.92
C GLY A 96 1.39 14.54 16.34
N ASP A 97 1.14 15.47 15.42
CA ASP A 97 0.38 16.69 15.66
C ASP A 97 -0.98 16.62 14.97
N PHE A 98 -1.95 16.01 15.68
CA PHE A 98 -3.33 15.87 15.23
C PHE A 98 -4.05 17.21 14.96
N ARG A 99 -3.41 18.35 15.26
CA ARG A 99 -3.97 19.69 15.02
C ARG A 99 -3.74 20.21 13.62
N LYS A 100 -2.85 19.58 12.84
CA LYS A 100 -2.61 19.95 11.43
C LYS A 100 -2.95 18.77 10.55
N VAL A 101 -3.88 18.95 9.63
CA VAL A 101 -4.05 18.01 8.51
C VAL A 101 -2.74 18.03 7.74
N THR A 102 -1.96 16.96 7.83
CA THR A 102 -0.71 16.89 7.08
C THR A 102 -0.91 16.13 5.78
N SER A 103 -1.68 15.05 5.74
CA SER A 103 -1.94 14.39 4.45
C SER A 103 -3.36 13.86 4.38
N THR A 104 -3.86 13.63 3.17
CA THR A 104 -5.18 13.01 2.96
C THR A 104 -5.11 12.00 1.83
N TYR A 105 -5.84 10.90 1.98
CA TYR A 105 -6.13 9.97 0.88
C TYR A 105 -7.63 9.98 0.63
N THR A 106 -8.06 10.09 -0.61
CA THR A 106 -9.45 9.94 -1.02
C THR A 106 -9.54 8.91 -2.12
N GLY A 107 -10.31 7.85 -1.92
CA GLY A 107 -10.42 6.78 -2.91
C GLY A 107 -11.05 5.52 -2.35
N THR A 108 -10.65 4.39 -2.92
CA THR A 108 -11.08 3.04 -2.53
C THR A 108 -10.04 2.37 -1.66
N PHE A 109 -10.48 1.38 -0.88
CA PHE A 109 -9.62 0.62 0.02
C PHE A 109 -9.67 -0.86 -0.35
N THR A 110 -8.55 -1.55 -0.15
CA THR A 110 -8.39 -2.98 -0.41
C THR A 110 -8.09 -3.71 0.89
N ARG A 111 -8.70 -4.89 1.05
CA ARG A 111 -8.44 -5.77 2.19
C ARG A 111 -7.14 -6.55 1.96
N ILE A 112 -6.21 -6.45 2.89
CA ILE A 112 -4.92 -7.13 2.83
C ILE A 112 -4.68 -7.87 4.14
N TRP A 113 -4.23 -9.12 4.07
CA TRP A 113 -3.77 -9.85 5.25
C TRP A 113 -2.37 -9.36 5.64
N ASN A 114 -2.20 -8.89 6.87
CA ASN A 114 -0.88 -8.61 7.42
C ASN A 114 -0.41 -9.81 8.25
N PRO A 115 0.60 -10.55 7.78
CA PRO A 115 1.04 -11.76 8.44
C PRO A 115 1.73 -11.45 9.76
N PHE A 116 2.36 -10.28 9.95
CA PHE A 116 3.17 -9.95 11.13
C PHE A 116 2.32 -9.66 12.36
N VAL A 117 1.13 -9.12 12.16
CA VAL A 117 0.16 -8.82 13.24
C VAL A 117 -1.10 -9.68 13.17
N GLU A 118 -1.09 -10.69 12.29
CA GLU A 118 -2.13 -11.70 12.09
C GLU A 118 -3.54 -11.14 12.00
N ARG A 119 -3.72 -10.08 11.20
CA ARG A 119 -5.03 -9.46 10.99
C ARG A 119 -5.21 -8.86 9.60
N ASN A 120 -6.47 -8.70 9.21
CA ASN A 120 -6.84 -8.00 7.98
C ASN A 120 -6.75 -6.49 8.15
N LEU A 121 -6.36 -5.84 7.05
CA LEU A 121 -6.01 -4.44 6.98
C LEU A 121 -6.74 -3.78 5.79
N ALA A 122 -7.30 -2.57 5.97
CA ALA A 122 -7.81 -1.73 4.88
C ALA A 122 -6.71 -0.80 4.36
N ALA A 123 -6.08 -1.16 3.24
CA ALA A 123 -5.02 -0.38 2.60
C ALA A 123 -5.56 0.44 1.42
N PHE A 124 -4.80 1.44 0.97
CA PHE A 124 -5.16 2.23 -0.21
C PHE A 124 -5.28 1.35 -1.46
N GLY A 125 -6.36 1.55 -2.20
CA GLY A 125 -6.61 0.96 -3.51
C GLY A 125 -6.42 2.00 -4.60
N THR A 126 -7.46 2.32 -5.35
CA THR A 126 -7.42 3.37 -6.39
C THR A 126 -7.91 4.68 -5.82
N GLY A 127 -7.16 5.77 -5.97
CA GLY A 127 -7.55 7.08 -5.46
C GLY A 127 -6.47 8.14 -5.59
N LYS A 128 -6.61 9.18 -4.76
CA LYS A 128 -5.73 10.34 -4.72
C LYS A 128 -5.18 10.53 -3.31
N TYR A 129 -3.86 10.49 -3.17
CA TYR A 129 -3.15 10.86 -1.96
C TYR A 129 -2.53 12.25 -2.11
N THR A 130 -2.80 13.17 -1.21
CA THR A 130 -2.14 14.48 -1.12
C THR A 130 -1.31 14.53 0.15
N ASP A 131 -0.01 14.79 -0.01
CA ASP A 131 0.92 14.86 1.11
C ASP A 131 0.92 16.23 1.81
N TYR A 132 1.78 16.36 2.83
CA TYR A 132 1.92 17.58 3.64
C TYR A 132 2.58 18.77 2.96
N LYS A 133 3.13 18.56 1.76
CA LYS A 133 3.66 19.61 0.90
C LYS A 133 2.64 20.01 -0.16
N GLY A 134 1.47 19.36 -0.22
CA GLY A 134 0.48 19.55 -1.28
C GLY A 134 0.78 18.77 -2.56
N ILE A 135 1.81 17.92 -2.56
CA ILE A 135 2.12 17.04 -3.69
C ILE A 135 1.04 15.97 -3.76
N THR A 136 0.49 15.77 -4.94
CA THR A 136 -0.63 14.85 -5.17
C THR A 136 -0.18 13.63 -5.96
N TYR A 137 -0.67 12.47 -5.56
CA TYR A 137 -0.41 11.16 -6.16
C TYR A 137 -1.76 10.55 -6.53
N ASP A 138 -2.09 10.54 -7.81
CA ASP A 138 -3.38 10.05 -8.32
C ASP A 138 -3.18 8.77 -9.15
N GLY A 139 -3.82 7.68 -8.73
CA GLY A 139 -3.65 6.37 -9.35
C GLY A 139 -3.94 5.18 -8.44
N GLU A 140 -3.22 4.08 -8.66
CA GLU A 140 -3.39 2.83 -7.93
C GLU A 140 -2.30 2.66 -6.88
N PHE A 141 -2.72 2.22 -5.69
CA PHE A 141 -1.89 1.96 -4.54
C PHE A 141 -1.93 0.47 -4.19
N GLN A 142 -0.80 -0.02 -3.70
CA GLN A 142 -0.68 -1.36 -3.13
C GLN A 142 0.15 -1.26 -1.87
N TYR A 143 -0.16 -2.09 -0.87
CA TYR A 143 0.54 -2.11 0.40
C TYR A 143 1.20 -3.47 0.63
N VAL A 144 2.48 -3.43 0.98
CA VAL A 144 3.28 -4.61 1.32
C VAL A 144 3.62 -4.53 2.82
N PRO A 145 3.06 -5.43 3.65
CA PRO A 145 3.42 -5.50 5.07
C PRO A 145 4.94 -5.66 5.29
N SER A 146 5.49 -5.06 6.33
CA SER A 146 6.90 -5.20 6.75
C SER A 146 7.04 -5.25 8.28
N ARG A 147 8.18 -5.70 8.80
CA ARG A 147 8.48 -5.85 10.25
C ARG A 147 9.32 -4.70 10.83
N ALA A 148 9.41 -3.57 10.16
CA ALA A 148 10.47 -2.59 10.40
C ALA A 148 10.51 -1.99 11.83
N TRP A 149 9.42 -2.03 12.61
CA TRP A 149 9.31 -1.36 13.92
C TRP A 149 8.82 -2.27 15.06
N GLY A 150 8.97 -3.59 14.93
CA GLY A 150 8.61 -4.59 15.96
C GLY A 150 7.26 -5.27 15.73
N ASP A 151 6.98 -6.30 16.55
CA ASP A 151 5.97 -7.32 16.24
C ASP A 151 4.50 -6.88 16.41
N ASN A 152 4.26 -5.74 17.05
CA ASN A 152 2.90 -5.22 17.30
C ASN A 152 2.60 -3.92 16.56
N ILE A 153 3.55 -3.38 15.82
CA ILE A 153 3.36 -2.16 15.05
C ILE A 153 3.13 -2.56 13.61
N VAL A 154 1.98 -2.17 13.08
CA VAL A 154 1.71 -2.39 11.66
C VAL A 154 2.50 -1.40 10.85
N THR A 155 3.53 -1.94 10.21
CA THR A 155 4.37 -1.26 9.26
C THR A 155 4.25 -1.88 7.88
N GLY A 156 4.45 -1.06 6.87
CA GLY A 156 4.53 -1.54 5.50
C GLY A 156 4.91 -0.47 4.51
N ILE A 157 5.19 -0.90 3.31
CA ILE A 157 5.62 -0.07 2.19
C ILE A 157 4.43 0.10 1.25
N PHE A 158 4.20 1.32 0.79
CA PHE A 158 3.25 1.61 -0.27
C PHE A 158 3.97 1.62 -1.62
N LEU A 159 3.38 0.95 -2.57
CA LEU A 159 3.68 1.03 -3.99
C LEU A 159 2.58 1.85 -4.63
N PHE A 160 2.96 2.77 -5.50
CA PHE A 160 2.03 3.65 -6.18
C PHE A 160 2.35 3.66 -7.67
N GLN A 161 1.36 3.38 -8.51
CA GLN A 161 1.47 3.59 -9.95
C GLN A 161 0.41 4.60 -10.36
N GLY A 162 0.86 5.67 -11.01
CA GLY A 162 -0.03 6.73 -11.44
C GLY A 162 0.74 8.00 -11.73
N VAL A 163 0.12 9.13 -11.43
CA VAL A 163 0.64 10.46 -11.70
C VAL A 163 0.97 11.17 -10.38
N ARG A 164 2.23 11.57 -10.24
CA ARG A 164 2.68 12.55 -9.23
C ARG A 164 2.55 13.94 -9.81
N ILE A 165 1.87 14.82 -9.09
CA ILE A 165 1.61 16.22 -9.44
C ILE A 165 2.22 17.08 -8.35
N ASP A 166 3.26 17.84 -8.70
CA ASP A 166 3.92 18.81 -7.85
C ASP A 166 3.55 20.22 -8.30
N PRO A 167 2.64 20.92 -7.58
CA PRO A 167 2.20 22.24 -7.99
C PRO A 167 3.24 23.33 -7.75
N VAL A 168 4.21 23.09 -6.86
CA VAL A 168 5.25 24.07 -6.52
C VAL A 168 6.31 24.11 -7.62
N GLU A 169 6.69 22.94 -8.12
CA GLU A 169 7.70 22.79 -9.17
C GLU A 169 7.11 22.76 -10.59
N ASP A 170 5.78 22.93 -10.74
CA ASP A 170 5.04 22.76 -12.02
C ASP A 170 5.37 21.43 -12.73
N GLU A 171 5.49 20.35 -11.95
CA GLU A 171 5.98 19.07 -12.44
C GLU A 171 4.91 17.98 -12.33
N VAL A 172 4.62 17.35 -13.47
CA VAL A 172 3.78 16.15 -13.56
C VAL A 172 4.62 14.97 -14.03
N ILE A 173 4.74 13.95 -13.18
CA ILE A 173 5.51 12.73 -13.45
C ILE A 173 4.58 11.52 -13.36
N SER A 174 4.44 10.79 -14.46
CA SER A 174 3.79 9.47 -14.44
C SER A 174 4.80 8.37 -14.17
N GLY A 175 4.44 7.33 -13.42
CA GLY A 175 5.29 6.16 -13.24
C GLY A 175 5.00 5.34 -11.99
N LEU A 176 5.95 4.47 -11.64
CA LEU A 176 5.96 3.69 -10.42
C LEU A 176 6.75 4.42 -9.33
N PHE A 177 6.18 4.45 -8.13
CA PHE A 177 6.74 5.06 -6.93
C PHE A 177 6.64 4.09 -5.76
N ILE A 178 7.52 4.28 -4.79
CA ILE A 178 7.64 3.47 -3.59
C ILE A 178 7.83 4.36 -2.38
N SER A 179 7.24 4.01 -1.25
CA SER A 179 7.45 4.70 0.00
C SER A 179 8.54 4.04 0.84
N ASP A 180 9.06 4.78 1.82
CA ASP A 180 9.73 4.13 2.97
C ASP A 180 8.72 3.26 3.74
N ALA A 181 9.22 2.44 4.67
CA ALA A 181 8.36 1.74 5.62
C ALA A 181 7.57 2.77 6.45
N THR A 182 6.26 2.74 6.29
CA THR A 182 5.34 3.64 6.99
C THR A 182 4.61 2.90 8.09
N VAL A 183 4.52 3.54 9.25
CA VAL A 183 3.49 3.24 10.25
C VAL A 183 2.17 3.87 9.78
N SER A 184 1.02 3.33 10.15
CA SER A 184 -0.23 4.02 9.78
C SER A 184 -0.36 5.35 10.53
N GLY A 185 -1.27 6.21 10.07
CA GLY A 185 -1.41 7.59 10.55
C GLY A 185 -0.27 8.54 10.18
N ALA A 186 0.97 8.05 9.99
CA ALA A 186 2.10 8.86 9.55
C ALA A 186 1.97 9.26 8.08
N ASN A 187 2.66 10.33 7.70
CA ASN A 187 2.72 10.75 6.31
C ASN A 187 3.47 9.71 5.48
N ILE A 188 2.95 9.44 4.28
CA ILE A 188 3.63 8.63 3.28
C ILE A 188 4.45 9.58 2.41
N ILE A 189 5.74 9.29 2.29
CA ILE A 189 6.64 9.96 1.36
C ILE A 189 6.93 8.96 0.24
N PHE A 190 6.67 9.34 -1.00
CA PHE A 190 6.92 8.51 -2.16
C PHE A 190 8.15 8.99 -2.91
N TYR A 191 9.02 8.04 -3.24
CA TYR A 191 10.14 8.21 -4.13
C TYR A 191 9.86 7.47 -5.42
N ARG A 192 10.43 7.96 -6.52
CA ARG A 192 10.33 7.23 -7.78
C ARG A 192 11.02 5.87 -7.63
N ALA A 193 10.34 4.81 -8.05
CA ALA A 193 10.90 3.48 -8.01
C ALA A 193 12.08 3.42 -9.00
N ARG A 194 13.28 3.20 -8.47
CA ARG A 194 14.46 2.93 -9.28
C ARG A 194 14.70 1.41 -9.32
N PRO A 195 15.26 0.87 -10.42
CA PRO A 195 15.46 -0.58 -10.55
C PRO A 195 16.31 -1.19 -9.42
N ASP A 196 17.34 -0.47 -8.97
CA ASP A 196 18.22 -0.86 -7.86
C ASP A 196 17.45 -1.00 -6.54
N TYR A 197 16.51 -0.09 -6.28
CA TYR A 197 15.74 -0.07 -5.05
C TYR A 197 14.70 -1.20 -4.99
N ILE A 198 14.08 -1.52 -6.13
CA ILE A 198 13.14 -2.66 -6.23
C ILE A 198 13.85 -3.98 -5.90
N ALA A 199 15.04 -4.19 -6.45
CA ALA A 199 15.82 -5.40 -6.20
C ALA A 199 16.18 -5.54 -4.71
N LYS A 200 16.57 -4.43 -4.07
CA LYS A 200 16.82 -4.39 -2.62
C LYS A 200 15.56 -4.75 -1.82
N LEU A 201 14.40 -4.20 -2.18
CA LEU A 201 13.13 -4.46 -1.48
C LEU A 201 12.75 -5.95 -1.50
N GLN A 202 12.96 -6.62 -2.64
CA GLN A 202 12.75 -8.07 -2.78
C GLN A 202 13.66 -8.87 -1.87
N GLN A 203 14.94 -8.47 -1.79
CA GLN A 203 15.92 -9.12 -0.92
C GLN A 203 15.56 -8.93 0.57
N ASP A 204 15.20 -7.71 0.98
CA ASP A 204 14.80 -7.41 2.35
C ASP A 204 13.56 -8.21 2.76
N PHE A 205 12.53 -8.27 1.89
CA PHE A 205 11.32 -9.04 2.17
C PHE A 205 11.59 -10.55 2.28
N ALA A 206 12.38 -11.12 1.36
CA ALA A 206 12.75 -12.53 1.41
C ALA A 206 13.54 -12.87 2.68
N PHE A 207 14.44 -11.97 3.11
CA PHE A 207 15.19 -12.09 4.35
C PHE A 207 14.28 -12.06 5.58
N ASP A 208 13.37 -11.09 5.66
CA ASP A 208 12.43 -10.96 6.79
C ASP A 208 11.49 -12.16 6.92
N LYS A 209 11.02 -12.69 5.78
CA LYS A 209 10.21 -13.91 5.76
C LYS A 209 10.99 -15.12 6.26
N ALA A 210 12.19 -15.35 5.73
CA ALA A 210 13.04 -16.47 6.13
C ALA A 210 13.42 -16.40 7.62
N LYS A 211 13.72 -15.20 8.12
CA LYS A 211 14.00 -14.98 9.54
C LYS A 211 12.80 -15.33 10.41
N ARG A 212 11.58 -14.98 9.99
CA ARG A 212 10.37 -15.34 10.74
C ARG A 212 10.12 -16.85 10.76
N GLU A 213 10.27 -17.51 9.61
CA GLU A 213 10.15 -18.97 9.52
C GLU A 213 11.19 -19.65 10.44
N GLN A 214 12.41 -19.10 10.51
CA GLN A 214 13.44 -19.55 11.45
C GLN A 214 13.10 -19.26 12.93
N ASP A 215 12.60 -18.06 13.25
CA ASP A 215 12.16 -17.69 14.60
C ASP A 215 11.03 -18.63 15.07
N GLN A 216 10.07 -18.92 14.19
CA GLN A 216 8.97 -19.86 14.45
C GLN A 216 9.48 -21.30 14.57
N ALA A 217 10.38 -21.74 13.69
CA ALA A 217 10.96 -23.08 13.74
C ALA A 217 11.85 -23.30 14.97
N SER A 218 12.62 -22.29 15.38
CA SER A 218 13.47 -22.36 16.58
C SER A 218 12.65 -22.32 17.88
N GLN A 219 11.52 -21.61 17.88
CA GLN A 219 10.53 -21.69 18.96
C GLN A 219 9.78 -23.04 18.96
N ALA A 220 9.53 -23.63 17.78
CA ALA A 220 8.86 -24.91 17.64
C ALA A 220 9.79 -26.12 17.89
N ASN A 221 11.10 -26.00 17.66
CA ASN A 221 12.09 -27.07 17.79
C ASN A 221 13.53 -26.53 17.85
N SER A 222 14.16 -26.63 19.02
CA SER A 222 15.55 -26.24 19.29
C SER A 222 16.63 -27.14 18.65
N GLN A 223 16.36 -27.86 17.56
CA GLN A 223 17.35 -28.75 16.92
C GLN A 223 17.40 -28.76 15.38
N ALA A 224 16.51 -28.06 14.65
CA ALA A 224 16.40 -28.22 13.18
C ALA A 224 16.86 -27.01 12.31
N ALA A 225 17.28 -25.91 12.91
CA ALA A 225 17.41 -24.61 12.21
C ALA A 225 18.65 -24.42 11.29
N LEU A 226 19.57 -25.40 11.22
CA LEU A 226 20.84 -25.23 10.48
C LEU A 226 20.80 -25.65 9.00
N GLY A 227 19.74 -26.31 8.53
CA GLY A 227 19.68 -26.84 7.15
C GLY A 227 19.16 -25.87 6.08
N MET A 228 18.40 -24.84 6.46
CA MET A 228 17.63 -24.03 5.49
C MET A 228 18.43 -22.85 4.90
N LEU A 229 19.54 -22.47 5.53
CA LEU A 229 20.33 -21.27 5.21
C LEU A 229 21.22 -21.44 3.95
N LEU A 230 21.46 -22.68 3.50
CA LEU A 230 22.35 -22.98 2.37
C LEU A 230 21.67 -22.92 0.99
N ASN A 231 20.32 -22.88 0.92
CA ASN A 231 19.60 -22.86 -0.37
C ASN A 231 19.24 -21.45 -0.86
N LEU A 232 19.22 -20.43 0.00
CA LEU A 232 18.84 -19.06 -0.38
C LEU A 232 20.00 -18.25 -0.96
N THR A 233 21.25 -18.58 -0.63
CA THR A 233 22.45 -17.84 -1.06
C THR A 233 22.89 -18.14 -2.49
N MET A 234 22.48 -19.27 -3.08
CA MET A 234 22.82 -19.59 -4.48
C MET A 234 21.96 -18.86 -5.53
N GLY A 235 20.82 -18.27 -5.14
CA GLY A 235 19.95 -17.53 -6.07
C GLY A 235 20.38 -16.09 -6.37
N ALA A 236 21.27 -15.51 -5.56
CA ALA A 236 21.61 -14.08 -5.60
C ALA A 236 22.82 -13.73 -6.50
N ALA A 237 23.63 -14.71 -6.90
CA ALA A 237 24.91 -14.45 -7.57
C ALA A 237 24.86 -14.34 -9.12
N ALA A 238 23.70 -14.52 -9.76
CA ALA A 238 23.57 -14.53 -11.23
C ALA A 238 22.98 -13.23 -11.83
N MET A 239 23.15 -12.08 -11.17
CA MET A 239 22.53 -10.80 -11.53
C MET A 239 23.50 -9.81 -12.20
N SER A 240 24.02 -10.13 -13.38
CA SER A 240 24.69 -9.12 -14.22
C SER A 240 24.69 -9.49 -15.70
N GLY A 241 23.76 -8.94 -16.48
CA GLY A 241 23.86 -8.96 -17.94
C GLY A 241 22.56 -8.68 -18.68
N GLY A 242 22.59 -7.73 -19.62
CA GLY A 242 21.67 -7.65 -20.75
C GLY A 242 20.67 -6.50 -20.71
N GLY A 243 21.02 -5.38 -21.36
CA GLY A 243 20.09 -4.32 -21.71
C GLY A 243 19.47 -4.53 -23.09
N ASN A 244 18.22 -4.12 -23.25
CA ASN A 244 17.73 -3.45 -24.46
C ASN A 244 16.41 -2.73 -24.17
N ARG A 245 16.28 -1.53 -24.74
CA ARG A 245 15.13 -0.61 -24.58
C ARG A 245 14.10 -0.91 -25.66
N LEU A 246 12.79 -0.80 -25.35
CA LEU A 246 11.74 -0.52 -26.34
C LEU A 246 10.47 -0.02 -25.62
N ASN A 247 9.79 0.92 -26.28
CA ASN A 247 8.65 1.72 -25.80
C ASN A 247 7.31 1.00 -25.91
N ALA A 248 6.38 1.42 -25.04
CA ALA A 248 4.93 1.59 -25.24
C ALA A 248 4.15 0.97 -24.08
N PHE A 249 3.44 1.78 -23.29
CA PHE A 249 2.13 1.43 -22.71
C PHE A 249 1.46 2.70 -22.16
N SER A 250 0.26 3.01 -22.66
CA SER A 250 -0.69 3.91 -22.02
C SER A 250 -2.08 3.25 -22.04
N GLY A 251 -2.48 2.64 -20.91
CA GLY A 251 -3.89 2.39 -20.60
C GLY A 251 -4.27 0.97 -20.13
N ARG A 252 -4.96 0.92 -18.98
CA ARG A 252 -5.92 -0.13 -18.52
C ARG A 252 -5.39 -1.57 -18.38
N GLY A 253 -4.09 -1.79 -18.27
CA GLY A 253 -3.48 -3.11 -17.97
C GLY A 253 -2.84 -3.20 -16.58
N ASP A 254 -2.92 -2.13 -15.80
CA ASP A 254 -1.92 -1.79 -14.79
C ASP A 254 -2.11 -2.52 -13.45
N ARG A 255 -3.35 -2.84 -13.07
CA ARG A 255 -3.64 -3.53 -11.81
C ARG A 255 -3.09 -4.95 -11.75
N ALA A 256 -3.09 -5.66 -12.87
CA ALA A 256 -2.52 -7.00 -12.94
C ALA A 256 -0.99 -6.96 -12.80
N ALA A 257 -0.33 -5.95 -13.40
CA ALA A 257 1.11 -5.74 -13.27
C ALA A 257 1.50 -5.35 -11.84
N LEU A 258 0.73 -4.48 -11.17
CA LEU A 258 0.93 -4.16 -9.75
C LEU A 258 0.68 -5.36 -8.85
N ASN A 259 -0.43 -6.06 -9.03
CA ASN A 259 -0.72 -7.25 -8.24
C ASN A 259 0.40 -8.28 -8.38
N LEU A 260 0.83 -8.54 -9.62
CA LEU A 260 1.96 -9.43 -9.90
C LEU A 260 3.24 -8.90 -9.25
N PHE A 261 3.53 -7.61 -9.37
CA PHE A 261 4.72 -7.02 -8.76
C PHE A 261 4.69 -7.14 -7.24
N GLY A 262 3.56 -6.85 -6.60
CA GLY A 262 3.38 -7.06 -5.16
C GLY A 262 3.34 -8.53 -4.75
N ASP A 263 2.90 -9.45 -5.62
CA ASP A 263 2.99 -10.90 -5.38
C ASP A 263 4.45 -11.37 -5.44
N VAL A 264 5.21 -10.89 -6.43
CA VAL A 264 6.66 -11.12 -6.54
C VAL A 264 7.39 -10.55 -5.34
N LEU A 265 7.06 -9.31 -4.92
CA LEU A 265 7.62 -8.72 -3.71
C LEU A 265 7.29 -9.54 -2.46
N ARG A 266 6.09 -10.13 -2.39
CA ARG A 266 5.66 -11.01 -1.30
C ARG A 266 6.25 -12.43 -1.38
N GLY A 267 7.10 -12.71 -2.38
CA GLY A 267 7.67 -14.02 -2.62
C GLY A 267 6.63 -15.09 -2.94
N ALA A 268 5.44 -14.70 -3.42
CA ALA A 268 4.49 -15.63 -3.99
C ALA A 268 4.97 -16.03 -5.39
N GLN A 269 5.01 -17.33 -5.69
CA GLN A 269 5.13 -17.75 -7.08
C GLN A 269 3.86 -17.27 -7.78
N PRO A 270 3.96 -16.44 -8.83
CA PRO A 270 2.77 -16.08 -9.58
C PRO A 270 2.16 -17.38 -10.10
N ALA A 271 0.86 -17.59 -9.84
CA ALA A 271 0.17 -18.74 -10.40
C ALA A 271 0.44 -18.75 -11.91
N GLN A 272 0.90 -19.87 -12.46
CA GLN A 272 1.22 -20.02 -13.88
C GLN A 272 0.10 -19.41 -14.74
N ALA A 273 -1.16 -19.68 -14.38
CA ALA A 273 -2.35 -19.13 -15.01
C ALA A 273 -2.49 -17.59 -14.96
N ALA A 274 -2.01 -16.90 -13.92
CA ALA A 274 -2.03 -15.44 -13.84
C ALA A 274 -0.94 -14.81 -14.72
N ALA A 275 0.25 -15.44 -14.77
CA ALA A 275 1.30 -15.07 -15.70
C ALA A 275 0.91 -15.35 -17.16
N ASP A 276 0.27 -16.48 -17.42
CA ASP A 276 -0.22 -16.89 -18.74
C ASP A 276 -1.40 -16.02 -19.21
N ASN A 277 -2.32 -15.66 -18.33
CA ASN A 277 -3.42 -14.73 -18.65
C ASN A 277 -2.90 -13.31 -18.91
N LEU A 278 -1.91 -12.84 -18.15
CA LEU A 278 -1.29 -11.53 -18.38
C LEU A 278 -0.46 -11.55 -19.68
N ALA A 279 0.34 -12.58 -19.92
CA ALA A 279 1.06 -12.78 -21.17
C ALA A 279 0.09 -12.85 -22.36
N GLY A 280 -1.03 -13.56 -22.23
CA GLY A 280 -2.10 -13.63 -23.22
C GLY A 280 -2.77 -12.28 -23.49
N GLN A 281 -3.05 -11.49 -22.45
CA GLN A 281 -3.60 -10.13 -22.58
C GLN A 281 -2.59 -9.13 -23.17
N LEU A 282 -1.31 -9.27 -22.83
CA LEU A 282 -0.21 -8.48 -23.40
C LEU A 282 0.05 -8.85 -24.86
N LEU A 283 0.01 -10.14 -25.21
CA LEU A 283 0.10 -10.64 -26.60
C LEU A 283 -1.09 -10.19 -27.43
N GLN A 284 -2.33 -10.29 -26.93
CA GLN A 284 -3.52 -9.82 -27.66
C GLN A 284 -3.48 -8.31 -27.94
N ARG A 285 -2.90 -7.50 -27.03
CA ARG A 285 -2.68 -6.07 -27.28
C ARG A 285 -1.51 -5.81 -28.22
N ALA A 286 -0.46 -6.61 -28.16
CA ALA A 286 0.70 -6.50 -29.06
C ALA A 286 0.38 -6.90 -30.51
N VAL A 287 -0.56 -7.83 -30.73
CA VAL A 287 -1.04 -8.20 -32.09
C VAL A 287 -1.77 -7.04 -32.79
N GLY A 288 -2.25 -6.04 -32.03
CA GLY A 288 -2.83 -4.80 -32.58
C GLY A 288 -1.81 -3.71 -32.94
N GLN A 289 -0.52 -3.87 -32.61
CA GLN A 289 0.55 -2.94 -32.99
C GLN A 289 1.78 -3.72 -33.51
N PRO A 290 2.08 -3.67 -34.83
CA PRO A 290 3.07 -4.55 -35.46
C PRO A 290 4.52 -4.39 -34.95
N GLN A 291 4.81 -3.35 -34.16
CA GLN A 291 6.13 -3.10 -33.56
C GLN A 291 6.28 -3.64 -32.12
N GLY A 292 5.18 -4.00 -31.44
CA GLY A 292 5.19 -4.53 -30.06
C GLY A 292 5.28 -6.06 -29.97
N ALA A 293 4.78 -6.78 -30.98
CA ALA A 293 4.70 -8.25 -30.95
C ALA A 293 6.06 -8.96 -30.96
N ALA A 294 7.09 -8.37 -31.59
CA ALA A 294 8.41 -8.99 -31.70
C ALA A 294 9.22 -8.91 -30.39
N ALA A 295 9.03 -7.85 -29.57
CA ALA A 295 9.76 -7.67 -28.31
C ALA A 295 9.19 -8.53 -27.16
N LEU A 296 7.88 -8.75 -27.13
CA LEU A 296 7.23 -9.63 -26.15
C LEU A 296 7.37 -11.12 -26.50
N GLY A 297 7.38 -11.46 -27.80
CA GLY A 297 7.54 -12.84 -28.27
C GLY A 297 8.91 -13.46 -27.98
N LEU A 298 9.96 -12.65 -27.80
CA LEU A 298 11.32 -13.14 -27.50
C LEU A 298 11.59 -13.30 -25.99
N GLY A 299 10.81 -12.65 -25.12
CA GLY A 299 10.98 -12.73 -23.66
C GLY A 299 9.99 -13.67 -22.95
N LEU A 300 8.86 -14.01 -23.58
CA LEU A 300 7.77 -14.80 -23.00
C LEU A 300 7.57 -16.16 -23.70
N GLY A 301 8.61 -16.69 -24.36
CA GLY A 301 8.56 -18.04 -24.92
C GLY A 301 8.17 -19.07 -23.86
N ALA A 302 7.54 -20.17 -24.27
CA ALA A 302 7.15 -21.27 -23.40
C ALA A 302 8.37 -21.80 -22.61
N GLY A 303 8.57 -21.28 -21.39
CA GLY A 303 9.79 -21.49 -20.61
C GLY A 303 10.33 -20.24 -19.88
N ALA A 304 9.76 -19.06 -20.12
CA ALA A 304 10.12 -17.86 -19.36
C ALA A 304 9.84 -18.07 -17.86
N SER A 305 10.86 -17.87 -17.03
CA SER A 305 10.70 -18.01 -15.59
C SER A 305 9.87 -16.84 -15.04
N SER A 306 9.24 -17.01 -13.88
CA SER A 306 8.54 -15.93 -13.18
C SER A 306 9.43 -14.69 -12.96
N LYS A 307 10.75 -14.89 -12.92
CA LYS A 307 11.77 -13.84 -12.85
C LYS A 307 11.89 -13.03 -14.14
N ASP A 308 11.86 -13.68 -15.30
CA ASP A 308 11.94 -13.01 -16.62
C ASP A 308 10.69 -12.15 -16.88
N VAL A 309 9.53 -12.64 -16.43
CA VAL A 309 8.26 -11.90 -16.48
C VAL A 309 8.30 -10.68 -15.55
N ALA A 310 8.75 -10.84 -14.30
CA ALA A 310 8.86 -9.73 -13.36
C ALA A 310 9.86 -8.67 -13.83
N GLN A 311 10.98 -9.08 -14.42
CA GLN A 311 12.01 -8.18 -14.94
C GLN A 311 11.53 -7.41 -16.17
N SER A 312 10.83 -8.06 -17.11
CA SER A 312 10.26 -7.39 -18.29
C SER A 312 9.16 -6.41 -17.91
N ILE A 313 8.29 -6.75 -16.97
CA ILE A 313 7.26 -5.85 -16.43
C ILE A 313 7.90 -4.68 -15.68
N GLY A 314 8.90 -4.95 -14.83
CA GLY A 314 9.68 -3.91 -14.17
C GLY A 314 10.30 -2.94 -15.18
N GLN A 315 10.96 -3.45 -16.23
CA GLN A 315 11.55 -2.62 -17.28
C GLN A 315 10.50 -1.84 -18.09
N ALA A 316 9.33 -2.42 -18.36
CA ALA A 316 8.23 -1.73 -19.03
C ALA A 316 7.64 -0.59 -18.16
N LEU A 317 7.46 -0.83 -16.85
CA LEU A 317 7.02 0.19 -15.89
C LEU A 317 8.06 1.30 -15.66
N LEU A 318 9.34 0.99 -15.93
CA LEU A 318 10.48 1.89 -15.76
C LEU A 318 10.88 2.65 -17.04
N GLN A 319 10.11 2.52 -18.13
CA GLN A 319 10.32 3.33 -19.34
C GLN A 319 10.33 4.82 -19.01
N GLN A 320 11.06 5.62 -19.80
CA GLN A 320 11.32 7.03 -19.50
C GLN A 320 10.00 7.78 -19.28
N PRO A 321 9.74 8.28 -18.07
CA PRO A 321 8.53 9.00 -17.79
C PRO A 321 8.55 10.29 -18.58
N ARG A 322 7.43 10.59 -19.20
CA ARG A 322 7.22 11.90 -19.79
C ARG A 322 7.02 12.87 -18.63
N LYS A 323 8.02 13.71 -18.37
CA LYS A 323 7.80 14.91 -17.55
C LYS A 323 6.92 15.85 -18.36
N LEU A 324 5.81 16.26 -17.77
CA LEU A 324 4.88 17.22 -18.33
C LEU A 324 4.77 18.39 -17.36
N THR A 325 4.52 19.58 -17.90
CA THR A 325 4.04 20.72 -17.11
C THR A 325 2.57 20.53 -16.74
N LEU A 326 2.06 21.24 -15.72
CA LEU A 326 0.64 21.20 -15.37
C LEU A 326 -0.24 21.60 -16.54
N LYS A 327 0.20 22.58 -17.34
CA LYS A 327 -0.52 23.06 -18.52
C LYS A 327 -0.68 21.96 -19.58
N GLU A 328 0.40 21.24 -19.87
CA GLU A 328 0.38 20.13 -20.82
C GLU A 328 -0.50 18.98 -20.33
N TYR A 329 -0.40 18.65 -19.04
CA TYR A 329 -1.22 17.59 -18.45
C TYR A 329 -2.71 17.95 -18.45
N THR A 330 -3.07 19.19 -18.09
CA THR A 330 -4.45 19.68 -18.12
C THR A 330 -5.03 19.60 -19.53
N LYS A 331 -4.25 20.03 -20.53
CA LYS A 331 -4.66 19.93 -21.94
C LYS A 331 -4.92 18.48 -22.36
N LEU A 332 -4.08 17.53 -21.94
CA LEU A 332 -4.29 16.11 -22.23
C LEU A 332 -5.57 15.56 -21.60
N ILE A 333 -5.90 15.97 -20.36
CA ILE A 333 -7.16 15.59 -19.71
C ILE A 333 -8.36 16.16 -20.47
N GLU A 334 -8.31 17.44 -20.84
CA GLU A 334 -9.39 18.09 -21.60
C GLU A 334 -9.61 17.45 -22.97
N GLU A 335 -8.53 17.08 -23.66
CA GLU A 335 -8.59 16.37 -24.94
C GLU A 335 -9.14 14.96 -24.78
N ALA A 336 -8.81 14.26 -23.69
CA ALA A 336 -9.36 12.94 -23.39
C ALA A 336 -10.85 13.00 -23.04
N ALA A 337 -11.30 14.03 -22.31
CA ALA A 337 -12.70 14.21 -21.92
C ALA A 337 -13.64 14.55 -23.10
N LYS A 338 -13.08 15.03 -24.21
CA LYS A 338 -13.83 15.32 -25.45
C LYS A 338 -14.06 14.09 -26.34
N ARG A 339 -13.41 12.96 -26.05
CA ARG A 339 -13.53 11.71 -26.79
C ARG A 339 -14.55 10.78 -26.13
#